data_AF-A0A416MP52-F1
#
_entry.id   AF-A0A416MP52-F1
#
_cell.length_a   1.000
_cell.length_b   1.000
_cell.length_c   1.000
_cell.angle_alpha   90.00
_cell.angle_beta   90.00
_cell.angle_gamma   90.00
#
_symmetry.space_group_name_H-M   'P 1'
#
loop_
_entity.id
_entity.type
_entity.pdbx_description
1 polymer ?
#
loop_
_entity_poly.entity_id
_entity_poly.type
_entity_poly.pdbx_seq_one_letter_code
_entity_poly.pdbx_strand_id
1 'polypeptide(L)' 'MQYLLIDGEFHGASVGHFRNGPYNLNDIVCDLTDSEERKEEIIEAIKEVNFGKMPQRFMGKELQ' A
#
# COMPACT_ATOMS: atom_id res chain seq x y z
N MET A 1 -7.33 0.73 7.33
CA MET A 1 -6.99 -0.25 6.28
C MET A 1 -7.77 0.15 5.05
N GLN A 2 -7.14 0.11 3.88
CA GLN A 2 -7.76 0.35 2.58
C GLN A 2 -7.46 -0.85 1.69
N TYR A 3 -8.44 -1.38 0.95
CA TYR A 3 -8.22 -2.50 0.04
C TYR A 3 -7.67 -2.01 -1.31
N LEU A 4 -6.81 -2.82 -1.93
CA LEU A 4 -6.28 -2.59 -3.27
C LEU A 4 -7.16 -3.33 -4.27
N LEU A 5 -7.73 -2.58 -5.20
CA LEU A 5 -8.40 -3.11 -6.38
C LEU A 5 -7.42 -3.02 -7.55
N ILE A 6 -6.88 -4.17 -7.99
CA ILE A 6 -5.89 -4.26 -9.05
C ILE A 6 -6.52 -5.07 -10.18
N ASP A 7 -6.52 -4.53 -11.39
CA ASP A 7 -7.11 -5.17 -12.58
C ASP A 7 -8.59 -5.59 -12.42
N GLY A 8 -9.32 -4.88 -11.55
CA GLY A 8 -10.73 -5.12 -11.25
C GLY A 8 -11.00 -6.14 -10.15
N GLU A 9 -9.95 -6.70 -9.52
CA GLU A 9 -10.06 -7.69 -8.45
C GLU A 9 -9.35 -7.24 -7.16
N PHE A 10 -9.79 -7.76 -6.02
CA PHE A 10 -9.19 -7.44 -4.73
C PHE A 10 -7.93 -8.27 -4.52
N HIS A 11 -6.79 -7.60 -4.56
CA HIS A 11 -5.48 -8.25 -4.48
C HIS A 11 -4.66 -7.84 -3.26
N GLY A 12 -5.17 -6.98 -2.37
CA GLY A 12 -4.37 -6.58 -1.22
C GLY A 12 -4.99 -5.51 -0.33
N ALA A 13 -4.18 -5.00 0.58
CA ALA A 13 -4.53 -3.88 1.42
C ALA A 13 -3.31 -3.01 1.80
N SER A 14 -3.55 -1.72 1.98
CA SER A 14 -2.68 -0.85 2.74
C SER A 14 -3.08 -0.88 4.22
N VAL A 15 -2.11 -1.16 5.08
CA VAL A 15 -2.30 -1.36 6.52
C VAL A 15 -1.56 -0.31 7.32
N GLY A 16 -2.10 0.01 8.49
CA GLY A 16 -1.66 1.17 9.26
C GLY A 16 -2.73 1.68 10.22
N HIS A 17 -2.46 2.83 10.83
CA HIS A 17 -3.38 3.49 11.75
C HIS A 17 -4.06 4.65 11.02
N PHE A 18 -5.37 4.53 10.82
CA PHE A 18 -6.17 5.49 10.04
C PHE A 18 -7.21 6.22 10.90
N ARG A 19 -7.48 5.76 12.12
CA ARG A 19 -8.47 6.32 13.05
C ARG A 19 -7.83 6.49 14.43
N ASN A 20 -8.23 7.53 15.17
CA ASN A 20 -7.87 7.78 16.56
C ASN A 20 -6.35 7.73 16.84
N GLY A 21 -5.59 8.60 16.18
CA GLY A 21 -4.14 8.72 16.35
C GLY A 21 -3.47 9.33 15.12
N PRO A 22 -2.14 9.41 15.09
CA PRO A 22 -1.39 9.82 13.90
C PRO A 22 -1.75 8.91 12.73
N TYR A 23 -2.08 9.52 11.59
CA TYR A 23 -2.35 8.78 10.37
C TYR A 23 -1.05 8.20 9.82
N ASN A 24 -0.87 6.90 10.01
CA ASN A 24 0.34 6.16 9.65
C ASN A 24 0.00 5.11 8.61
N LEU A 25 0.70 5.18 7.47
CA LEU A 25 0.65 4.18 6.41
C LEU A 25 1.86 3.27 6.60
N ASN A 26 1.65 2.07 7.15
CA ASN A 26 2.74 1.23 7.60
C ASN A 26 3.25 0.31 6.50
N ASP A 27 2.36 -0.45 5.85
CA ASP A 27 2.75 -1.49 4.90
C ASP A 27 1.72 -1.62 3.78
N ILE A 28 2.17 -2.14 2.65
CA ILE A 28 1.31 -2.62 1.56
C ILE A 28 1.50 -4.12 1.45
N VAL A 29 0.41 -4.86 1.55
CA VAL A 29 0.39 -6.32 1.37
C VAL A 29 -0.55 -6.68 0.23
N CYS A 30 -0.09 -7.53 -0.67
CA CYS A 30 -0.87 -8.03 -1.80
C CYS A 30 -0.56 -9.49 -2.10
N ASP A 31 -1.43 -10.16 -2.84
CA ASP A 31 -1.31 -11.57 -3.22
C ASP A 31 -0.90 -11.77 -4.69
N LEU A 32 -0.44 -10.71 -5.34
CA LEU A 32 0.10 -10.75 -6.70
C LEU A 32 1.43 -11.51 -6.77
N THR A 33 1.58 -12.38 -7.77
CA THR A 33 2.84 -13.10 -8.03
C THR A 33 3.94 -12.20 -8.58
N ASP A 34 3.56 -11.13 -9.28
CA ASP A 34 4.41 -10.12 -9.92
C ASP A 34 4.50 -8.83 -9.09
N SER A 35 4.16 -8.88 -7.79
CA SER A 35 4.05 -7.71 -6.92
C SER A 35 5.28 -6.80 -6.91
N GLU A 36 6.50 -7.37 -7.07
CA GLU A 36 7.74 -6.57 -7.06
C GLU A 36 7.93 -5.82 -8.39
N GLU A 37 7.48 -6.38 -9.52
CA GLU A 37 7.54 -5.71 -10.84
C GLU A 37 6.57 -4.52 -10.90
N ARG A 38 5.44 -4.63 -10.20
CA ARG A 38 4.40 -3.58 -10.10
C ARG A 38 4.53 -2.70 -8.86
N LYS A 39 5.60 -2.86 -8.09
CA LYS A 39 5.77 -2.20 -6.79
C LYS A 39 5.66 -0.69 -6.87
N GLU A 40 6.35 -0.07 -7.83
CA GLU A 40 6.37 1.39 -7.99
C GLU A 40 4.99 1.92 -8.33
N GLU A 41 4.30 1.30 -9.30
CA GLU A 41 2.92 1.60 -9.69
C GLU A 41 1.98 1.55 -8.47
N ILE A 42 2.05 0.47 -7.69
CA ILE A 42 1.20 0.27 -6.51
C ILE A 42 1.49 1.34 -5.44
N ILE A 43 2.76 1.65 -5.18
CA ILE A 43 3.16 2.67 -4.20
C ILE A 43 2.70 4.05 -4.64
N GLU A 44 2.83 4.40 -5.91
CA GLU A 44 2.38 5.68 -6.45
C GLU A 44 0.87 5.85 -6.33
N ALA A 45 0.09 4.84 -6.72
CA ALA A 45 -1.37 4.85 -6.58
C ALA A 45 -1.80 5.03 -5.11
N ILE A 46 -1.14 4.31 -4.19
CA ILE A 46 -1.40 4.46 -2.75
C ILE A 46 -1.03 5.86 -2.27
N LYS A 47 0.11 6.41 -2.69
CA LYS A 47 0.55 7.75 -2.32
C LYS A 47 -0.46 8.81 -2.76
N GLU A 48 -0.99 8.70 -3.97
CA GLU A 48 -1.98 9.64 -4.52
C GLU A 48 -3.24 9.68 -3.65
N VAL A 49 -3.83 8.52 -3.35
CA VAL A 49 -5.07 8.44 -2.55
C VAL A 49 -4.85 8.71 -1.05
N ASN A 50 -3.59 8.74 -0.60
CA ASN A 50 -3.19 9.04 0.78
C ASN A 50 -2.57 10.44 0.94
N PHE A 51 -2.90 11.39 0.03
CA PHE A 51 -2.48 12.80 0.10
C PHE A 51 -0.95 12.98 0.13
N GLY A 52 -0.23 12.18 -0.65
CA GLY A 52 1.23 12.25 -0.76
C GLY A 52 1.99 11.44 0.30
N LYS A 53 1.29 10.79 1.25
CA LYS A 53 1.93 9.97 2.28
C LYS A 53 2.49 8.68 1.70
N MET A 54 3.73 8.38 2.08
CA MET A 54 4.41 7.16 1.68
C MET A 54 4.19 6.04 2.70
N PRO A 55 3.98 4.80 2.24
CA PRO A 55 4.08 3.62 3.10
C PRO A 55 5.51 3.46 3.61
N GLN A 56 5.68 2.88 4.80
CA GLN A 56 7.03 2.58 5.34
C GLN A 56 7.59 1.28 4.75
N ARG A 57 6.72 0.35 4.37
CA ARG A 57 7.07 -0.97 3.86
C ARG A 57 6.22 -1.38 2.67
N PHE A 58 6.77 -2.29 1.89
CA PHE A 58 6.06 -3.03 0.85
C PHE A 58 6.35 -4.52 1.04
N MET A 59 5.29 -5.31 1.23
CA MET A 59 5.37 -6.74 1.50
C MET A 59 6.32 -7.07 2.67
N GLY A 60 6.30 -6.25 3.72
CA GLY A 60 7.15 -6.41 4.91
C GLY A 60 8.61 -5.95 4.73
N LYS A 61 9.02 -5.50 3.54
CA LYS A 61 10.36 -4.94 3.30
C LYS A 61 10.31 -3.41 3.45
N GLU A 62 11.29 -2.82 4.13
CA GLU A 62 11.41 -1.36 4.22
C GLU A 62 11.59 -0.70 2.86
N LEU A 63 10.89 0.42 2.67
CA LEU A 63 11.06 1.30 1.53
C LEU A 63 12.13 2.33 1.89
N GLN A 64 13.22 2.35 1.11
CA GLN A 64 14.32 3.28 1.29
C GLN A 64 13.97 4.70 0.84
#